data_AF-A0A1B7TFY8-F1
#
_entry.id   AF-A0A1B7TFY8-F1
#
_cell.length_a   1.000
_cell.length_b   1.000
_cell.length_c   1.000
_cell.angle_alpha   90.00
_cell.angle_beta   90.00
_cell.angle_gamma   90.00
#
_symmetry.space_group_name_H-M   'P 1'
#
loop_
_entity.id
_entity.type
_entity.pdbx_description
1 polymer ?
#
loop_
_entity_poly.entity_id
_entity_poly.type
_entity_poly.pdbx_seq_one_letter_code
_entity_poly.pdbx_strand_id
1 'polypeptide(L)'
;MRDNDEHDDYIGSGPVLLRLAWHASGQFDNNEKVKGGSYNGTMRFDKELNDPSNAGLKYAFNLLKPIYAKYGSKISHGDLFTLAGVVAVQEMGGPKIPWRFGRVDGDIETVPNNGRLPAANQDANYVRKFFHRLQFLKDEETVALIGAHCVGKTHLKNSGFEGPWGAATNMFTNEFFRNLLDEKWNLEKNAAGNMQYNNDKGYMMLPTDMALVQDGSFKKIVETFAKDESAFFKVFSTAFSKLLENALCLSLNKGLPKAGPIKYPKKPAVIQPPTMTIDGSIPNIICVGSISTLAA
;
A
#
# COMPACT_ATOMS: atom_id res chain seq x y z
N MET A 1 -7.14 11.96 -3.00
CA MET A 1 -7.57 10.57 -2.75
C MET A 1 -9.08 10.41 -2.85
N ARG A 2 -9.89 11.45 -2.56
CA ARG A 2 -11.37 11.41 -2.65
C ARG A 2 -11.98 11.97 -3.95
N ASP A 3 -11.21 12.62 -4.81
CA ASP A 3 -11.74 13.16 -6.07
C ASP A 3 -11.71 12.12 -7.22
N ASN A 4 -11.23 10.91 -6.95
CA ASN A 4 -11.18 9.75 -7.87
C ASN A 4 -11.89 8.54 -7.23
N ASP A 5 -13.04 8.79 -6.62
CA ASP A 5 -13.86 7.77 -5.95
C ASP A 5 -14.48 6.79 -6.96
N GLU A 6 -14.21 6.87 -8.26
CA GLU A 6 -14.66 5.88 -9.25
C GLU A 6 -13.67 4.72 -9.46
N HIS A 7 -12.43 4.85 -8.96
CA HIS A 7 -11.43 3.80 -9.15
C HIS A 7 -11.80 2.55 -8.37
N ASP A 8 -11.69 1.40 -9.06
CA ASP A 8 -11.86 0.07 -8.50
C ASP A 8 -13.23 -0.14 -7.83
N ASP A 9 -14.31 0.15 -8.56
CA ASP A 9 -15.70 0.03 -8.09
C ASP A 9 -15.98 0.82 -6.81
N TYR A 10 -15.54 2.08 -6.81
CA TYR A 10 -15.68 3.02 -5.71
C TYR A 10 -14.91 2.72 -4.42
N ILE A 11 -13.92 1.82 -4.49
CA ILE A 11 -12.94 1.59 -3.42
C ILE A 11 -11.98 2.79 -3.29
N GLY A 12 -11.67 3.46 -4.40
CA GLY A 12 -10.75 4.58 -4.46
C GLY A 12 -9.28 4.14 -4.60
N SER A 13 -8.35 5.08 -4.37
CA SER A 13 -6.91 4.89 -4.68
C SER A 13 -6.05 4.54 -3.47
N GLY A 14 -6.60 4.54 -2.25
CA GLY A 14 -5.86 4.22 -1.03
C GLY A 14 -5.18 2.84 -1.08
N PRO A 15 -5.91 1.76 -1.38
CA PRO A 15 -5.33 0.41 -1.37
C PRO A 15 -4.19 0.21 -2.37
N VAL A 16 -4.32 0.77 -3.59
CA VAL A 16 -3.27 0.64 -4.61
C VAL A 16 -2.01 1.48 -4.29
N LEU A 17 -2.16 2.61 -3.58
CA LEU A 17 -1.03 3.40 -3.07
C LEU A 17 -0.32 2.67 -1.91
N LEU A 18 -1.08 2.02 -1.02
CA LEU A 18 -0.52 1.14 0.01
C LEU A 18 0.26 -0.02 -0.64
N ARG A 19 -0.33 -0.68 -1.64
CA ARG A 19 0.34 -1.74 -2.39
C ARG A 19 1.61 -1.24 -3.08
N LEU A 20 1.60 -0.04 -3.70
CA LEU A 20 2.81 0.55 -4.30
C LEU A 20 3.93 0.70 -3.26
N ALA A 21 3.64 1.24 -2.08
CA ALA A 21 4.62 1.40 -1.01
C ALA A 21 5.16 0.06 -0.50
N TRP A 22 4.29 -0.94 -0.32
CA TRP A 22 4.68 -2.31 0.03
C TRP A 22 5.59 -2.91 -1.04
N HIS A 23 5.20 -2.89 -2.32
CA HIS A 23 5.96 -3.48 -3.42
C HIS A 23 7.31 -2.81 -3.63
N ALA A 24 7.37 -1.47 -3.57
CA ALA A 24 8.63 -0.74 -3.65
C ALA A 24 9.60 -1.14 -2.53
N SER A 25 9.09 -1.48 -1.34
CA SER A 25 9.91 -1.83 -0.18
C SER A 25 10.19 -3.34 -0.08
N GLY A 26 9.28 -4.18 -0.60
CA GLY A 26 9.30 -5.64 -0.49
C GLY A 26 10.31 -6.36 -1.39
N GLN A 27 10.98 -5.63 -2.27
CA GLN A 27 12.11 -6.11 -3.09
C GLN A 27 13.42 -6.21 -2.30
N PHE A 28 13.45 -5.72 -1.05
CA PHE A 28 14.64 -5.66 -0.23
C PHE A 28 15.23 -7.06 0.06
N ASP A 29 16.54 -7.19 -0.15
CA ASP A 29 17.36 -8.31 0.31
C ASP A 29 18.75 -7.80 0.69
N ASN A 30 19.13 -8.01 1.95
CA ASN A 30 20.42 -7.54 2.45
C ASN A 30 21.61 -8.37 1.94
N ASN A 31 21.36 -9.54 1.36
CA ASN A 31 22.38 -10.43 0.81
C ASN A 31 22.71 -10.11 -0.65
N GLU A 32 21.92 -9.26 -1.29
CA GLU A 32 22.06 -8.88 -2.69
C GLU A 32 22.97 -7.66 -2.86
N LYS A 33 23.76 -7.63 -3.95
CA LYS A 33 24.60 -6.47 -4.29
C LYS A 33 23.74 -5.22 -4.52
N VAL A 34 22.69 -5.37 -5.31
CA VAL A 34 21.61 -4.40 -5.44
C VAL A 34 20.51 -4.83 -4.48
N LYS A 35 20.50 -4.21 -3.30
CA LYS A 35 19.61 -4.61 -2.21
C LYS A 35 18.13 -4.47 -2.56
N GLY A 36 17.77 -3.59 -3.49
CA GLY A 36 16.37 -3.23 -3.75
C GLY A 36 15.76 -2.49 -2.57
N GLY A 37 14.42 -2.50 -2.48
CA GLY A 37 13.68 -1.72 -1.51
C GLY A 37 13.46 -0.27 -1.98
N SER A 38 12.77 0.53 -1.15
CA SER A 38 12.25 1.82 -1.60
C SER A 38 13.32 2.94 -1.65
N TYR A 39 14.53 2.69 -1.15
CA TYR A 39 15.56 3.73 -0.97
C TYR A 39 15.94 4.45 -2.27
N ASN A 40 16.14 3.70 -3.36
CA ASN A 40 16.59 4.27 -4.62
C ASN A 40 15.45 4.75 -5.55
N GLY A 41 14.19 4.65 -5.10
CA GLY A 41 13.02 5.10 -5.88
C GLY A 41 12.87 4.37 -7.22
N THR A 42 13.31 3.11 -7.31
CA THR A 42 13.54 2.39 -8.57
C THR A 42 12.26 1.92 -9.28
N MET A 43 11.12 1.87 -8.57
CA MET A 43 9.79 1.58 -9.12
C MET A 43 9.33 2.56 -10.22
N ARG A 44 10.08 3.66 -10.46
CA ARG A 44 9.87 4.58 -11.59
C ARG A 44 10.43 4.05 -12.92
N PHE A 45 11.33 3.07 -12.89
CA PHE A 45 11.96 2.51 -14.07
C PHE A 45 11.16 1.32 -14.60
N ASP A 46 11.07 1.22 -15.94
CA ASP A 46 10.29 0.19 -16.62
C ASP A 46 10.69 -1.24 -16.25
N LYS A 47 11.98 -1.49 -15.97
CA LYS A 47 12.47 -2.82 -15.57
C LYS A 47 11.72 -3.34 -14.32
N GLU A 48 11.58 -2.51 -13.30
CA GLU A 48 10.89 -2.88 -12.05
C GLU A 48 9.38 -2.69 -12.16
N LEU A 49 8.93 -1.57 -12.75
CA LEU A 49 7.50 -1.28 -12.85
C LEU A 49 6.74 -2.32 -13.68
N ASN A 50 7.40 -2.94 -14.66
CA ASN A 50 6.82 -4.00 -15.51
C ASN A 50 7.16 -5.43 -15.02
N ASP A 51 7.72 -5.61 -13.81
CA ASP A 51 7.73 -6.93 -13.16
C ASP A 51 6.27 -7.45 -13.11
N PRO A 52 5.98 -8.71 -13.50
CA PRO A 52 4.63 -9.27 -13.43
C PRO A 52 3.97 -9.10 -12.05
N SER A 53 4.73 -9.20 -10.96
CA SER A 53 4.20 -9.00 -9.60
C SER A 53 3.79 -7.54 -9.32
N ASN A 54 4.23 -6.59 -10.14
CA ASN A 54 3.88 -5.16 -10.07
C ASN A 54 2.74 -4.75 -11.02
N ALA A 55 2.11 -5.72 -11.71
CA ALA A 55 0.95 -5.45 -12.56
C ALA A 55 -0.13 -4.63 -11.82
N GLY A 56 -0.67 -3.62 -12.50
CA GLY A 56 -1.62 -2.64 -11.95
C GLY A 56 -0.99 -1.42 -11.25
N LEU A 57 0.28 -1.46 -10.82
CA LEU A 57 0.90 -0.35 -10.08
C LEU A 57 1.22 0.89 -10.94
N LYS A 58 1.20 0.76 -12.26
CA LYS A 58 1.30 1.91 -13.18
C LYS A 58 0.21 2.96 -12.93
N TYR A 59 -0.98 2.53 -12.50
CA TYR A 59 -2.04 3.45 -12.09
C TYR A 59 -1.62 4.30 -10.89
N ALA A 60 -1.16 3.65 -9.80
CA ALA A 60 -0.67 4.34 -8.60
C ALA A 60 0.53 5.26 -8.91
N PHE A 61 1.47 4.80 -9.73
CA PHE A 61 2.59 5.63 -10.19
C PHE A 61 2.10 6.88 -10.93
N ASN A 62 1.17 6.73 -11.88
CA ASN A 62 0.61 7.85 -12.66
C ASN A 62 -0.16 8.85 -11.78
N LEU A 63 -0.87 8.39 -10.75
CA LEU A 63 -1.52 9.27 -9.78
C LEU A 63 -0.53 10.18 -9.04
N LEU A 64 0.70 9.70 -8.82
CA LEU A 64 1.73 10.45 -8.11
C LEU A 64 2.54 11.38 -9.03
N LYS A 65 2.46 11.22 -10.37
CA LYS A 65 3.21 12.06 -11.33
C LYS A 65 2.91 13.56 -11.19
N PRO A 66 1.66 14.03 -11.05
CA PRO A 66 1.39 15.45 -10.85
C PRO A 66 1.97 16.00 -9.53
N ILE A 67 2.01 15.18 -8.49
CA ILE A 67 2.64 15.55 -7.21
C ILE A 67 4.15 15.67 -7.41
N TYR A 68 4.78 14.69 -8.05
CA TYR A 68 6.21 14.78 -8.37
C TYR A 68 6.52 15.99 -9.26
N ALA A 69 5.71 16.27 -10.29
CA ALA A 69 5.90 17.43 -11.16
C ALA A 69 5.84 18.77 -10.38
N LYS A 70 5.01 18.84 -9.35
CA LYS A 70 4.89 20.03 -8.49
C LYS A 70 6.10 20.25 -7.58
N TYR A 71 6.67 19.19 -7.02
CA TYR A 71 7.76 19.29 -6.03
C TYR A 71 9.16 19.05 -6.63
N GLY A 72 9.25 18.38 -7.78
CA GLY A 72 10.48 18.00 -8.45
C GLY A 72 11.44 17.26 -7.53
N SER A 73 12.73 17.56 -7.68
CA SER A 73 13.82 16.98 -6.89
C SER A 73 13.79 17.31 -5.39
N LYS A 74 12.81 18.09 -4.90
CA LYS A 74 12.61 18.32 -3.46
C LYS A 74 12.03 17.10 -2.73
N ILE A 75 11.51 16.11 -3.47
CA ILE A 75 11.06 14.83 -2.94
C ILE A 75 11.57 13.73 -3.87
N SER A 76 12.27 12.73 -3.35
CA SER A 76 12.67 11.56 -4.15
C SER A 76 11.44 10.72 -4.48
N HIS A 77 11.51 9.92 -5.55
CA HIS A 77 10.45 8.96 -5.88
C HIS A 77 10.25 7.96 -4.74
N GLY A 78 11.34 7.51 -4.11
CA GLY A 78 11.28 6.64 -2.94
C GLY A 78 10.48 7.27 -1.78
N ASP A 79 10.76 8.53 -1.45
CA ASP A 79 10.01 9.24 -0.41
C ASP A 79 8.55 9.44 -0.81
N LEU A 80 8.28 9.78 -2.07
CA LEU A 80 6.92 9.97 -2.57
C LEU A 80 6.08 8.67 -2.50
N PHE A 81 6.63 7.54 -2.94
CA PHE A 81 5.92 6.25 -2.94
C PHE A 81 5.61 5.78 -1.52
N THR A 82 6.61 5.85 -0.62
CA THR A 82 6.43 5.40 0.77
C THR A 82 5.53 6.33 1.58
N LEU A 83 5.64 7.65 1.36
CA LEU A 83 4.74 8.62 1.98
C LEU A 83 3.30 8.41 1.51
N ALA A 84 3.09 8.15 0.22
CA ALA A 84 1.75 7.89 -0.31
C ALA A 84 1.09 6.68 0.37
N GLY A 85 1.83 5.60 0.63
CA GLY A 85 1.33 4.44 1.37
C GLY A 85 0.98 4.75 2.83
N VAL A 86 1.82 5.53 3.52
CA VAL A 86 1.55 5.98 4.90
C VAL A 86 0.29 6.85 4.97
N VAL A 87 0.17 7.81 4.06
CA VAL A 87 -1.01 8.68 3.99
C VAL A 87 -2.24 7.85 3.64
N ALA A 88 -2.14 6.88 2.72
CA ALA A 88 -3.25 5.99 2.37
C ALA A 88 -3.78 5.22 3.57
N VAL A 89 -2.92 4.55 4.36
CA VAL A 89 -3.35 3.83 5.57
C VAL A 89 -4.06 4.78 6.54
N GLN A 90 -3.49 5.95 6.80
CA GLN A 90 -4.05 6.90 7.76
C GLN A 90 -5.37 7.53 7.28
N GLU A 91 -5.54 7.75 5.97
CA GLU A 91 -6.80 8.27 5.39
C GLU A 91 -7.90 7.21 5.35
N MET A 92 -7.53 5.92 5.25
CA MET A 92 -8.45 4.79 5.35
C MET A 92 -8.80 4.44 6.81
N GLY A 93 -8.40 5.25 7.79
CA GLY A 93 -8.74 5.07 9.21
C GLY A 93 -7.76 4.20 10.00
N GLY A 94 -6.65 3.78 9.40
CA GLY A 94 -5.62 2.97 10.05
C GLY A 94 -4.75 3.75 11.04
N PRO A 95 -3.75 3.08 11.64
CA PRO A 95 -2.92 3.68 12.68
C PRO A 95 -2.04 4.82 12.15
N LYS A 96 -1.63 5.71 13.06
CA LYS A 96 -0.53 6.64 12.78
C LYS A 96 0.77 5.86 12.62
N ILE A 97 1.47 6.09 11.50
CA ILE A 97 2.71 5.40 11.16
C ILE A 97 3.87 6.39 11.24
N PRO A 98 4.89 6.14 12.08
CA PRO A 98 6.14 6.90 12.02
C PRO A 98 6.78 6.75 10.64
N TRP A 99 7.06 7.88 10.00
CA TRP A 99 7.68 7.90 8.67
C TRP A 99 8.85 8.88 8.65
N ARG A 100 9.89 8.53 7.91
CA ARG A 100 11.06 9.38 7.69
C ARG A 100 11.32 9.54 6.20
N PHE A 101 11.67 10.76 5.84
CA PHE A 101 12.23 11.12 4.53
C PHE A 101 13.74 10.84 4.50
N GLY A 102 14.35 11.04 3.34
CA GLY A 102 15.80 10.92 3.15
C GLY A 102 16.20 9.81 2.20
N ARG A 103 15.25 9.24 1.46
CA ARG A 103 15.56 8.37 0.31
C ARG A 103 16.13 9.21 -0.83
N VAL A 104 17.03 8.62 -1.60
CA VAL A 104 17.72 9.32 -2.70
C VAL A 104 17.52 8.53 -3.98
N ASP A 105 16.98 9.18 -5.01
CA ASP A 105 16.78 8.53 -6.30
C ASP A 105 18.12 8.05 -6.87
N GLY A 106 18.24 6.74 -7.10
CA GLY A 106 19.41 6.10 -7.70
C GLY A 106 19.20 5.77 -9.17
N ASP A 107 20.26 5.48 -9.90
CA ASP A 107 20.21 5.23 -11.35
C ASP A 107 19.67 3.84 -11.72
N ILE A 108 19.56 3.54 -13.02
CA ILE A 108 19.00 2.28 -13.53
C ILE A 108 19.77 1.04 -13.03
N GLU A 109 21.06 1.20 -12.70
CA GLU A 109 21.94 0.18 -12.14
C GLU A 109 21.54 -0.22 -10.72
N THR A 110 20.76 0.62 -10.03
CA THR A 110 20.21 0.33 -8.69
C THR A 110 18.90 -0.44 -8.73
N VAL A 111 18.36 -0.75 -9.92
CA VAL A 111 17.13 -1.52 -10.06
C VAL A 111 17.37 -3.01 -9.76
N PRO A 112 16.66 -3.60 -8.77
CA PRO A 112 16.83 -5.01 -8.42
C PRO A 112 16.45 -5.92 -9.60
N ASN A 113 16.83 -7.20 -9.51
CA ASN A 113 16.31 -8.20 -10.42
C ASN A 113 14.85 -8.52 -10.07
N ASN A 114 14.03 -8.75 -11.10
CA ASN A 114 12.62 -9.07 -10.94
C ASN A 114 12.43 -10.43 -10.25
N GLY A 115 11.22 -10.67 -9.73
CA GLY A 115 10.84 -11.94 -9.10
C GLY A 115 11.21 -12.07 -7.62
N ARG A 116 11.48 -10.97 -6.92
CA ARG A 116 11.70 -10.99 -5.46
C ARG A 116 10.43 -10.78 -4.65
N LEU A 117 9.27 -10.51 -5.25
CA LEU A 117 8.00 -10.34 -4.52
C LEU A 117 7.34 -11.68 -4.15
N PRO A 118 6.43 -11.71 -3.16
CA PRO A 118 5.92 -12.97 -2.64
C PRO A 118 4.91 -13.61 -3.58
N ALA A 119 4.92 -14.94 -3.62
CA ALA A 119 3.90 -15.74 -4.30
C ALA A 119 2.68 -15.94 -3.39
N ALA A 120 1.49 -15.95 -3.98
CA ALA A 120 0.22 -16.07 -3.25
C ALA A 120 -0.19 -17.52 -2.91
N ASN A 121 0.37 -18.52 -3.61
CA ASN A 121 -0.01 -19.93 -3.47
C ASN A 121 1.07 -20.72 -2.71
N GLN A 122 1.34 -20.35 -1.46
CA GLN A 122 2.43 -20.90 -0.65
C GLN A 122 2.01 -21.08 0.82
N ASP A 123 2.81 -21.85 1.58
CA ASP A 123 2.54 -22.20 2.98
C ASP A 123 3.15 -21.21 3.99
N ALA A 124 2.92 -21.47 5.28
CA ALA A 124 3.43 -20.63 6.37
C ALA A 124 4.97 -20.62 6.46
N ASN A 125 5.65 -21.70 6.03
CA ASN A 125 7.10 -21.76 6.02
C ASN A 125 7.70 -20.83 4.96
N TYR A 126 7.09 -20.81 3.77
CA TYR A 126 7.42 -19.84 2.74
C TYR A 126 7.19 -18.42 3.23
N VAL A 127 6.03 -18.14 3.83
CA VAL A 127 5.70 -16.82 4.38
C VAL A 127 6.78 -16.36 5.37
N ARG A 128 7.16 -17.18 6.35
CA ARG A 128 8.25 -16.85 7.28
C ARG A 128 9.56 -16.57 6.56
N LYS A 129 10.00 -17.45 5.66
CA LYS A 129 11.26 -17.29 4.93
C LYS A 129 11.29 -16.00 4.11
N PHE A 130 10.18 -15.66 3.46
CA PHE A 130 10.05 -14.41 2.71
C PHE A 130 10.21 -13.19 3.62
N PHE A 131 9.51 -13.14 4.76
CA PHE A 131 9.59 -12.02 5.70
C PHE A 131 10.93 -11.96 6.46
N HIS A 132 11.58 -13.10 6.71
CA HIS A 132 12.93 -13.15 7.26
C HIS A 132 13.95 -12.48 6.34
N ARG A 133 13.84 -12.67 5.01
CA ARG A 133 14.67 -11.95 4.01
C ARG A 133 14.53 -10.43 4.19
N LEU A 134 13.31 -9.97 4.44
CA LEU A 134 12.96 -8.58 4.73
C LEU A 134 13.31 -8.11 6.16
N GLN A 135 14.04 -8.93 6.94
CA GLN A 135 14.50 -8.65 8.32
C GLN A 135 13.37 -8.64 9.37
N PHE A 136 12.24 -9.30 9.10
CA PHE A 136 11.19 -9.56 10.09
C PHE A 136 11.39 -10.96 10.68
N LEU A 137 11.85 -11.02 11.93
CA LEU A 137 12.17 -12.29 12.62
C LEU A 137 11.07 -12.69 13.62
N LYS A 138 10.08 -11.83 13.83
CA LYS A 138 8.93 -12.10 14.70
C LYS A 138 7.71 -12.36 13.85
N ASP A 139 7.06 -13.50 14.09
CA ASP A 139 5.81 -13.89 13.43
C ASP A 139 4.75 -12.77 13.52
N GLU A 140 4.72 -12.03 14.63
CA GLU A 140 3.77 -10.95 14.87
C GLU A 140 3.89 -9.80 13.85
N GLU A 141 5.11 -9.44 13.45
CA GLU A 141 5.34 -8.40 12.43
C GLU A 141 4.86 -8.89 11.04
N THR A 142 5.12 -10.15 10.73
CA THR A 142 4.69 -10.80 9.48
C THR A 142 3.16 -10.85 9.37
N VAL A 143 2.49 -11.35 10.40
CA VAL A 143 1.02 -11.46 10.44
C VAL A 143 0.39 -10.07 10.36
N ALA A 144 0.95 -9.07 11.06
CA ALA A 144 0.45 -7.70 10.99
C ALA A 144 0.57 -7.14 9.57
N LEU A 145 1.71 -7.29 8.90
CA LEU A 145 1.90 -6.78 7.54
C LEU A 145 0.95 -7.40 6.53
N ILE A 146 0.69 -8.72 6.62
CA ILE A 146 -0.33 -9.39 5.78
C ILE A 146 -1.73 -8.89 6.11
N GLY A 147 -2.00 -8.47 7.35
CA GLY A 147 -3.26 -7.84 7.76
C GLY A 147 -3.64 -6.57 6.98
N ALA A 148 -2.73 -5.98 6.19
CA ALA A 148 -3.09 -4.95 5.21
C ALA A 148 -4.05 -5.44 4.13
N HIS A 149 -4.22 -6.76 3.94
CA HIS A 149 -5.30 -7.39 3.19
C HIS A 149 -6.69 -7.18 3.82
N CYS A 150 -6.87 -6.17 4.67
CA CYS A 150 -8.19 -5.66 5.08
C CYS A 150 -8.77 -4.63 4.10
N VAL A 151 -7.96 -4.13 3.15
CA VAL A 151 -8.38 -3.13 2.16
C VAL A 151 -8.09 -3.58 0.72
N GLY A 152 -8.84 -3.01 -0.21
CA GLY A 152 -8.75 -3.29 -1.63
C GLY A 152 -9.31 -4.65 -2.03
N LYS A 153 -8.91 -5.08 -3.22
CA LYS A 153 -9.23 -6.40 -3.77
C LYS A 153 -8.16 -6.85 -4.74
N THR A 154 -8.20 -8.14 -5.08
CA THR A 154 -7.40 -8.70 -6.17
C THR A 154 -8.16 -8.58 -7.50
N HIS A 155 -7.41 -8.63 -8.62
CA HIS A 155 -7.98 -8.57 -9.97
C HIS A 155 -7.34 -9.62 -10.87
N LEU A 156 -8.16 -10.38 -11.61
CA LEU A 156 -7.67 -11.44 -12.51
C LEU A 156 -6.59 -10.92 -13.47
N LYS A 157 -6.81 -9.73 -14.03
CA LYS A 157 -5.88 -9.10 -14.99
C LYS A 157 -4.52 -8.73 -14.40
N ASN A 158 -4.41 -8.58 -13.09
CA ASN A 158 -3.20 -8.13 -12.41
C ASN A 158 -2.45 -9.31 -11.79
N SER A 159 -3.12 -10.12 -10.98
CA SER A 159 -2.50 -11.20 -10.20
C SER A 159 -3.02 -12.59 -10.56
N GLY A 160 -4.08 -12.70 -11.35
CA GLY A 160 -4.79 -13.96 -11.58
C GLY A 160 -5.64 -14.41 -10.38
N PHE A 161 -5.87 -13.56 -9.38
CA PHE A 161 -6.81 -13.76 -8.27
C PHE A 161 -7.92 -12.72 -8.37
N GLU A 162 -9.10 -12.99 -7.83
CA GLU A 162 -10.24 -12.07 -7.96
C GLU A 162 -11.01 -11.90 -6.66
N GLY A 163 -11.38 -10.66 -6.36
CA GLY A 163 -12.32 -10.33 -5.30
C GLY A 163 -11.68 -9.69 -4.06
N PRO A 164 -12.53 -9.11 -3.19
CA PRO A 164 -12.10 -8.46 -1.95
C PRO A 164 -11.90 -9.47 -0.82
N TRP A 165 -11.13 -9.07 0.19
CA TRP A 165 -10.95 -9.84 1.42
C TRP A 165 -12.08 -9.68 2.45
N GLY A 166 -12.94 -8.67 2.27
CA GLY A 166 -14.04 -8.35 3.17
C GLY A 166 -14.91 -7.22 2.65
N ALA A 167 -15.87 -6.77 3.46
CA ALA A 167 -16.80 -5.70 3.09
C ALA A 167 -16.11 -4.33 3.09
N ALA A 168 -15.25 -4.06 4.06
CA ALA A 168 -14.67 -2.75 4.30
C ALA A 168 -13.44 -2.46 3.40
N THR A 169 -13.61 -2.61 2.10
CA THR A 169 -12.54 -2.52 1.09
C THR A 169 -11.78 -1.18 1.06
N ASN A 170 -12.31 -0.11 1.64
CA ASN A 170 -11.67 1.20 1.73
C ASN A 170 -11.43 1.68 3.17
N MET A 171 -11.60 0.80 4.18
CA MET A 171 -11.32 1.12 5.57
C MET A 171 -10.33 0.13 6.17
N PHE A 172 -9.23 0.65 6.71
CA PHE A 172 -8.20 -0.15 7.35
C PHE A 172 -8.70 -0.58 8.73
N THR A 173 -9.14 -1.84 8.84
CA THR A 173 -9.76 -2.42 10.05
C THR A 173 -9.17 -3.79 10.35
N ASN A 174 -9.55 -4.41 11.47
CA ASN A 174 -9.19 -5.81 11.75
C ASN A 174 -10.12 -6.86 11.07
N GLU A 175 -11.01 -6.46 10.15
CA GLU A 175 -11.99 -7.36 9.52
C GLU A 175 -11.33 -8.58 8.85
N PHE A 176 -10.17 -8.40 8.21
CA PHE A 176 -9.40 -9.51 7.62
C PHE A 176 -9.18 -10.67 8.60
N PHE A 177 -8.76 -10.37 9.82
CA PHE A 177 -8.49 -11.40 10.83
C PHE A 177 -9.77 -12.05 11.36
N ARG A 178 -10.86 -11.28 11.49
CA ARG A 178 -12.18 -11.83 11.85
C ARG A 178 -12.68 -12.76 10.75
N ASN A 179 -12.58 -12.34 9.49
CA ASN A 179 -13.02 -13.12 8.34
C ASN A 179 -12.23 -14.44 8.20
N LEU A 180 -10.92 -14.43 8.47
CA LEU A 180 -10.10 -15.65 8.48
C LEU A 180 -10.58 -16.70 9.50
N LEU A 181 -11.19 -16.29 10.62
CA LEU A 181 -11.62 -17.18 11.71
C LEU A 181 -13.10 -17.56 11.62
N ASP A 182 -13.96 -16.62 11.24
CA ASP A 182 -15.40 -16.72 11.43
C ASP A 182 -16.14 -17.15 10.14
N GLU A 183 -15.55 -16.93 8.97
CA GLU A 183 -16.16 -17.27 7.69
C GLU A 183 -15.88 -18.72 7.27
N LYS A 184 -16.78 -19.27 6.45
CA LYS A 184 -16.61 -20.59 5.84
C LYS A 184 -15.96 -20.44 4.47
N TRP A 185 -14.77 -21.02 4.34
CA TRP A 185 -13.95 -20.91 3.14
C TRP A 185 -13.96 -22.20 2.32
N ASN A 186 -14.24 -22.08 1.02
CA ASN A 186 -14.15 -23.18 0.05
C ASN A 186 -12.95 -22.95 -0.85
N LEU A 187 -12.05 -23.94 -0.93
CA LEU A 187 -10.89 -23.88 -1.82
C LEU A 187 -11.30 -24.28 -3.23
N GLU A 188 -11.18 -23.37 -4.19
CA GLU A 188 -11.68 -23.52 -5.54
C GLU A 188 -10.64 -23.06 -6.57
N LYS A 189 -10.78 -23.53 -7.81
CA LYS A 189 -9.98 -23.06 -8.94
C LYS A 189 -10.70 -21.93 -9.64
N ASN A 190 -10.09 -20.74 -9.71
CA ASN A 190 -10.69 -19.57 -10.34
C ASN A 190 -10.53 -19.57 -11.88
N ALA A 191 -11.04 -18.53 -12.55
CA ALA A 191 -11.02 -18.40 -14.01
C ALA A 191 -9.60 -18.33 -14.61
N ALA A 192 -8.58 -17.91 -13.84
CA ALA A 192 -7.18 -17.91 -14.26
C ALA A 192 -6.47 -19.25 -13.95
N GLY A 193 -7.18 -20.21 -13.38
CA GLY A 193 -6.62 -21.51 -13.01
C GLY A 193 -5.89 -21.54 -11.67
N ASN A 194 -5.95 -20.47 -10.88
CA ASN A 194 -5.32 -20.40 -9.56
C ASN A 194 -6.25 -20.97 -8.48
N MET A 195 -5.65 -21.59 -7.46
CA MET A 195 -6.39 -22.01 -6.27
C MET A 195 -6.62 -20.81 -5.35
N GLN A 196 -7.87 -20.53 -5.03
CA GLN A 196 -8.32 -19.40 -4.20
C GLN A 196 -9.40 -19.89 -3.24
N TYR A 197 -9.44 -19.34 -2.02
CA TYR A 197 -10.53 -19.61 -1.10
C TYR A 197 -11.64 -18.58 -1.31
N ASN A 198 -12.89 -19.03 -1.41
CA ASN A 198 -14.07 -18.18 -1.57
C ASN A 198 -15.12 -18.48 -0.49
N ASN A 199 -15.96 -17.50 -0.18
CA ASN A 199 -17.15 -17.70 0.64
C ASN A 199 -18.44 -17.29 -0.10
N ASP A 200 -19.59 -17.53 0.52
CA ASP A 200 -20.92 -17.21 -0.02
C ASP A 200 -21.23 -15.71 -0.08
N LYS A 201 -20.44 -14.87 0.60
CA LYS A 201 -20.54 -13.40 0.58
C LYS A 201 -19.77 -12.76 -0.58
N GLY A 202 -19.05 -13.55 -1.38
CA GLY A 202 -18.23 -13.06 -2.49
C GLY A 202 -16.87 -12.51 -2.04
N TYR A 203 -16.41 -12.86 -0.83
CA TYR A 203 -15.05 -12.57 -0.37
C TYR A 203 -14.11 -13.70 -0.78
N MET A 204 -12.82 -13.38 -0.77
CA MET A 204 -11.77 -14.33 -1.06
C MET A 204 -10.63 -14.29 -0.02
N MET A 205 -9.89 -15.39 0.08
CA MET A 205 -8.57 -15.47 0.74
C MET A 205 -7.55 -16.14 -0.18
N LEU A 206 -6.33 -15.62 -0.22
CA LEU A 206 -5.22 -16.28 -0.90
C LEU A 206 -4.80 -17.52 -0.09
N PRO A 207 -4.18 -18.53 -0.71
CA PRO A 207 -3.58 -19.63 0.05
C PRO A 207 -2.59 -19.17 1.13
N THR A 208 -1.81 -18.12 0.88
CA THR A 208 -0.93 -17.50 1.90
C THR A 208 -1.70 -16.79 3.02
N ASP A 209 -2.92 -16.31 2.78
CA ASP A 209 -3.77 -15.74 3.83
C ASP A 209 -4.28 -16.87 4.75
N MET A 210 -4.75 -17.97 4.15
CA MET A 210 -5.22 -19.14 4.90
C MET A 210 -4.08 -19.86 5.65
N ALA A 211 -2.84 -19.75 5.17
CA ALA A 211 -1.68 -20.25 5.89
C ALA A 211 -1.55 -19.64 7.31
N LEU A 212 -2.09 -18.44 7.54
CA LEU A 212 -2.06 -17.78 8.86
C LEU A 212 -2.94 -18.47 9.90
N VAL A 213 -4.01 -19.15 9.49
CA VAL A 213 -4.89 -19.91 10.41
C VAL A 213 -4.61 -21.41 10.42
N GLN A 214 -3.88 -21.90 9.42
CA GLN A 214 -3.42 -23.30 9.35
C GLN A 214 -2.16 -23.54 10.19
N ASP A 215 -1.32 -22.52 10.35
CA ASP A 215 -0.14 -22.58 11.21
C ASP A 215 -0.47 -22.17 12.66
N GLY A 216 -0.06 -23.00 13.63
CA GLY A 216 -0.43 -22.82 15.03
C GLY A 216 0.15 -21.60 15.73
N SER A 217 1.32 -21.07 15.33
CA SER A 217 1.87 -19.85 15.94
C SER A 217 1.29 -18.60 15.30
N PHE A 218 1.12 -18.59 13.97
CA PHE A 218 0.40 -17.51 13.29
C PHE A 218 -1.05 -17.41 13.77
N LYS A 219 -1.75 -18.54 13.91
CA LYS A 219 -3.17 -18.54 14.32
C LYS A 219 -3.40 -17.83 15.65
N LYS A 220 -2.52 -18.02 16.64
CA LYS A 220 -2.62 -17.34 17.94
C LYS A 220 -2.53 -15.81 17.81
N ILE A 221 -1.72 -15.33 16.88
CA ILE A 221 -1.58 -13.90 16.58
C ILE A 221 -2.83 -13.40 15.84
N VAL A 222 -3.32 -14.16 14.85
CA VAL A 222 -4.58 -13.87 14.15
C VAL A 222 -5.74 -13.75 15.14
N GLU A 223 -5.88 -14.68 16.07
CA GLU A 223 -6.90 -14.65 17.14
C GLU A 223 -6.78 -13.41 18.04
N THR A 224 -5.55 -12.95 18.30
CA THR A 224 -5.30 -11.73 19.08
C THR A 224 -5.76 -10.50 18.31
N PHE A 225 -5.32 -10.36 17.05
CA PHE A 225 -5.66 -9.22 16.20
C PHE A 225 -7.14 -9.16 15.80
N ALA A 226 -7.80 -10.31 15.66
CA ALA A 226 -9.24 -10.39 15.45
C ALA A 226 -10.04 -9.86 16.64
N LYS A 227 -9.56 -10.07 17.87
CA LYS A 227 -10.21 -9.61 19.11
C LYS A 227 -9.86 -8.17 19.48
N ASP A 228 -8.66 -7.71 19.13
CA ASP A 228 -8.13 -6.40 19.50
C ASP A 228 -7.52 -5.69 18.29
N GLU A 229 -8.29 -4.80 17.68
CA GLU A 229 -7.85 -3.95 16.57
C GLU A 229 -6.71 -3.01 16.98
N SER A 230 -6.69 -2.53 18.24
CA SER A 230 -5.62 -1.66 18.72
C SER A 230 -4.29 -2.40 18.83
N ALA A 231 -4.31 -3.69 19.21
CA ALA A 231 -3.13 -4.55 19.18
C ALA A 231 -2.59 -4.72 17.75
N PHE A 232 -3.48 -5.03 16.79
CA PHE A 232 -3.12 -5.10 15.37
C PHE A 232 -2.47 -3.79 14.89
N PHE A 233 -3.14 -2.67 15.12
CA PHE A 233 -2.70 -1.34 14.69
C PHE A 233 -1.34 -0.95 15.25
N LYS A 234 -1.09 -1.28 16.52
CA LYS A 234 0.19 -1.02 17.18
C LYS A 234 1.33 -1.78 16.50
N VAL A 235 1.14 -3.07 16.22
CA VAL A 235 2.17 -3.88 15.56
C VAL A 235 2.33 -3.45 14.10
N PHE A 236 1.22 -3.29 13.36
CA PHE A 236 1.25 -2.84 11.96
C PHE A 236 2.00 -1.52 11.78
N SER A 237 1.72 -0.52 12.64
CA SER A 237 2.38 0.79 12.58
C SER A 237 3.91 0.68 12.62
N THR A 238 4.42 -0.13 13.56
CA THR A 238 5.87 -0.32 13.75
C THR A 238 6.48 -1.22 12.67
N ALA A 239 5.80 -2.29 12.27
CA ALA A 239 6.26 -3.20 11.24
C ALA A 239 6.28 -2.54 9.85
N PHE A 240 5.25 -1.77 9.50
CA PHE A 240 5.18 -1.03 8.25
C PHE A 240 6.22 0.10 8.21
N SER A 241 6.39 0.85 9.31
CA SER A 241 7.49 1.82 9.43
C SER A 241 8.86 1.16 9.17
N LYS A 242 9.13 0.03 9.83
CA LYS A 242 10.36 -0.76 9.63
C LYS A 242 10.55 -1.22 8.18
N LEU A 243 9.50 -1.72 7.53
CA LEU A 243 9.54 -2.12 6.12
C LEU A 243 9.99 -0.97 5.23
N LEU A 244 9.34 0.19 5.38
CA LEU A 244 9.63 1.37 4.57
C LEU A 244 11.04 1.89 4.83
N GLU A 245 11.57 1.69 6.04
CA GLU A 245 12.92 2.11 6.45
C GLU A 245 14.03 1.09 6.09
N ASN A 246 13.70 -0.08 5.52
CA ASN A 246 14.71 -1.02 5.03
C ASN A 246 15.63 -0.32 4.00
N ALA A 247 16.94 -0.57 4.11
CA ALA A 247 18.01 0.11 3.37
C ALA A 247 18.29 1.59 3.72
N LEU A 248 17.54 2.25 4.62
CA LEU A 248 17.96 3.55 5.15
C LEU A 248 19.23 3.39 5.99
N CYS A 249 20.31 4.03 5.55
CA CYS A 249 21.55 4.08 6.32
C CYS A 249 21.38 5.01 7.54
N LEU A 250 21.02 4.45 8.69
CA LEU A 250 20.84 5.22 9.93
C LEU A 250 22.15 5.88 10.43
N SER A 251 23.33 5.39 10.01
CA SER A 251 24.62 5.97 10.41
C SER A 251 24.94 7.30 9.71
N LEU A 252 24.40 7.54 8.50
CA LEU A 252 24.48 8.84 7.80
C LEU A 252 23.36 9.80 8.24
N ASN A 253 22.30 9.28 8.88
CA ASN A 253 21.11 10.02 9.31
C ASN A 253 21.03 10.24 10.82
N LYS A 254 22.15 10.22 11.55
CA LYS A 254 22.21 10.51 13.01
C LYS A 254 21.79 11.94 13.39
N GLY A 255 21.35 12.78 12.44
CA GLY A 255 20.88 14.14 12.69
C GLY A 255 19.62 14.55 11.93
N LEU A 256 18.99 13.67 11.14
CA LEU A 256 17.71 14.03 10.50
C LEU A 256 16.57 13.91 11.51
N PRO A 257 15.80 14.99 11.75
CA PRO A 257 14.67 14.92 12.66
C PRO A 257 13.68 13.88 12.12
N LYS A 258 13.18 13.01 13.01
CA LYS A 258 11.94 12.27 12.71
C LYS A 258 10.92 13.31 12.28
N ALA A 259 10.35 13.17 11.09
CA ALA A 259 9.22 14.01 10.72
C ALA A 259 8.17 13.82 11.82
N GLY A 260 7.78 14.93 12.47
CA GLY A 260 6.68 14.90 13.42
C GLY A 260 5.42 14.34 12.76
N PRO A 261 4.39 13.95 13.54
CA PRO A 261 3.15 13.45 12.97
C PRO A 261 2.66 14.40 11.87
N ILE A 262 2.33 13.85 10.70
CA ILE A 262 1.77 14.60 9.57
C ILE A 262 0.55 15.36 10.12
N LYS A 263 0.68 16.68 10.26
CA LYS A 263 -0.42 17.54 10.68
C LYS A 263 -1.33 17.69 9.47
N TYR A 264 -2.44 16.98 9.48
CA TYR A 264 -3.51 17.20 8.52
C TYR A 264 -4.02 18.65 8.69
N PRO A 265 -4.17 19.44 7.62
CA PRO A 265 -5.01 20.62 7.70
C PRO A 265 -6.40 20.16 8.17
N LYS A 266 -6.98 20.84 9.16
CA LYS A 266 -8.37 20.60 9.56
C LYS A 266 -9.22 20.66 8.28
N LYS A 267 -10.00 19.59 8.06
CA LYS A 267 -10.99 19.35 6.99
C LYS A 267 -11.21 20.58 6.07
N PRO A 268 -10.98 20.48 4.73
CA PRO A 268 -11.38 21.57 3.85
C PRO A 268 -12.89 21.81 4.03
N ALA A 269 -13.27 23.09 4.05
CA ALA A 269 -14.67 23.49 4.15
C ALA A 269 -15.48 22.73 3.10
N VAL A 270 -16.63 22.21 3.51
CA VAL A 270 -17.63 21.66 2.60
C VAL A 270 -17.98 22.77 1.62
N ILE A 271 -17.46 22.71 0.39
CA ILE A 271 -17.99 23.52 -0.69
C ILE A 271 -19.36 22.91 -0.96
N GLN A 272 -20.42 23.57 -0.48
CA GLN A 272 -21.77 23.19 -0.87
C GLN A 272 -21.85 23.27 -2.39
N PRO A 273 -22.48 22.29 -3.06
CA PRO A 273 -22.71 22.40 -4.50
C PRO A 273 -23.49 23.70 -4.75
N PRO A 274 -23.11 24.50 -5.77
CA PRO A 274 -23.84 25.70 -6.09
C PRO A 274 -25.29 25.34 -6.39
N THR A 275 -26.22 25.99 -5.70
CA THR A 275 -27.64 25.94 -6.01
C THR A 275 -27.80 26.57 -7.40
N MET A 276 -28.06 25.74 -8.42
CA MET A 276 -28.44 26.24 -9.74
C MET A 276 -29.83 26.87 -9.64
N THR A 277 -29.89 28.19 -9.49
CA THR A 277 -31.03 28.95 -10.00
C THR A 277 -30.82 29.12 -11.49
N ILE A 278 -31.72 28.53 -12.28
CA ILE A 278 -31.79 28.72 -13.71
C ILE A 278 -32.29 30.15 -13.94
N ASP A 279 -31.39 31.08 -14.24
CA ASP A 279 -31.73 32.22 -15.08
C ASP A 279 -30.90 32.16 -16.36
N GLY A 280 -31.59 32.43 -17.47
CA GLY A 280 -31.08 32.19 -18.80
C GLY A 280 -30.06 33.25 -19.19
N SER A 281 -28.80 32.88 -19.26
CA SER A 281 -27.86 33.46 -20.21
C SER A 281 -26.67 32.51 -20.41
N ILE A 282 -26.47 32.10 -21.66
CA ILE A 282 -25.36 31.23 -22.09
C ILE A 282 -24.06 32.04 -22.04
N PRO A 283 -22.99 31.59 -21.36
CA PRO A 283 -21.66 32.16 -21.57
C PRO A 283 -20.82 31.25 -22.46
N ASN A 284 -20.26 31.89 -23.49
CA ASN A 284 -19.16 31.41 -24.30
C ASN A 284 -17.98 30.92 -23.44
N ILE A 285 -17.44 29.75 -23.77
CA ILE A 285 -16.17 29.25 -23.24
C ILE A 285 -15.05 29.84 -24.10
N ILE A 286 -14.30 30.81 -23.55
CA ILE A 286 -12.92 31.10 -23.94
C ILE A 286 -12.09 31.41 -22.68
N CYS A 287 -10.91 30.79 -22.65
CA CYS A 287 -9.89 30.77 -21.61
C CYS A 287 -9.02 32.04 -21.58
N VAL A 288 -8.82 32.67 -20.42
CA VAL A 288 -7.68 33.52 -19.98
C VAL A 288 -7.88 33.76 -18.47
N GLY A 289 -6.93 33.91 -17.55
CA GLY A 289 -5.50 34.07 -17.53
C GLY A 289 -5.11 34.63 -16.14
N SER A 290 -3.99 34.15 -15.60
CA SER A 290 -3.05 34.73 -14.62
C SER A 290 -3.48 35.85 -13.63
N ILE A 291 -3.11 35.67 -12.34
CA ILE A 291 -2.75 36.78 -11.45
C ILE A 291 -1.36 36.52 -10.82
N SER A 292 -0.43 37.37 -11.23
CA SER A 292 0.91 37.71 -10.69
C SER A 292 0.78 38.47 -9.34
N THR A 293 1.78 38.80 -8.49
CA THR A 293 3.19 39.18 -8.64
C THR A 293 3.81 39.44 -7.23
N LEU A 294 5.15 39.62 -7.16
CA LEU A 294 6.01 40.39 -6.22
C LEU A 294 6.81 39.56 -5.20
N ALA A 295 8.12 39.76 -4.96
CA ALA A 295 9.19 40.67 -5.44
C ALA A 295 10.55 40.01 -5.02
N ALA A 296 11.75 40.26 -5.55
CA ALA A 296 12.35 41.18 -6.51
C ALA A 296 13.50 40.43 -7.23
#